data_AF-A0A950JGG1-F1
#
_entry.id   AF-A0A950JGG1-F1
#
_cell.length_a   1.000
_cell.length_b   1.000
_cell.length_c   1.000
_cell.angle_alpha   90.00
_cell.angle_beta   90.00
_cell.angle_gamma   90.00
#
_symmetry.space_group_name_H-M   'P 1'
#
loop_
_entity.id
_entity.type
_entity.pdbx_description
1 polymer ?
#
loop_
_entity_poly.entity_id
_entity_poly.type
_entity_poly.pdbx_seq_one_letter_code
_entity_poly.pdbx_strand_id
1 'polypeptide(L)'
;MSNAPLATGASGDLVATRSRKAGSDIALKLRTNSEYVAIPLLALVIAAALFAVFLIAIGKSPVDFVSYVWRGGFGTAFSFQNTLQRSAPLILTALAVAIPARIGLIMIGGEGALVLGGFA
;
A
#
# COMPACT_ATOMS: atom_id res chain seq x y z
N MET A 1 9.69 -50.91 44.59
CA MET A 1 10.24 -50.37 43.34
C MET A 1 9.33 -49.24 42.85
N SER A 2 9.47 -48.05 43.41
CA SER A 2 8.78 -46.84 42.96
C SER A 2 9.74 -45.71 43.21
N ASN A 3 10.15 -45.02 42.13
CA ASN A 3 10.68 -43.65 42.13
C ASN A 3 10.77 -43.21 40.67
N ALA A 4 9.78 -42.45 40.22
CA ALA A 4 9.79 -41.74 38.94
C ALA A 4 10.47 -40.36 39.14
N PRO A 5 11.47 -39.98 38.33
CA PRO A 5 12.00 -38.62 38.32
C PRO A 5 11.73 -37.96 36.96
N LEU A 6 10.52 -37.44 36.72
CA LEU A 6 10.18 -36.82 35.42
C LEU A 6 9.18 -35.67 35.58
N ALA A 7 9.61 -34.51 36.10
CA ALA A 7 8.79 -33.29 35.97
C ALA A 7 9.52 -31.94 36.16
N THR A 8 10.82 -31.88 36.46
CA THR A 8 11.45 -30.59 36.86
C THR A 8 12.20 -29.86 35.74
N GLY A 9 12.53 -30.53 34.63
CA GLY A 9 13.28 -29.92 33.50
C GLY A 9 12.44 -29.36 32.34
N ALA A 10 11.27 -29.96 32.07
CA ALA A 10 10.46 -29.63 30.89
C ALA A 10 9.88 -28.20 30.92
N SER A 11 9.61 -27.67 32.10
CA SER A 11 9.01 -26.33 32.28
C SER A 11 9.97 -25.20 31.90
N GLY A 12 11.27 -25.37 32.13
CA GLY A 12 12.31 -24.38 31.81
C GLY A 12 12.56 -24.27 30.30
N ASP A 13 12.60 -25.40 29.62
CA ASP A 13 12.84 -25.47 28.16
C ASP A 13 11.67 -24.90 27.36
N LEU A 14 10.43 -25.09 27.83
CA LEU A 14 9.23 -24.51 27.20
C LEU A 14 9.21 -22.98 27.34
N VAL A 15 9.62 -22.44 28.49
CA VAL A 15 9.69 -20.99 28.73
C VAL A 15 10.82 -20.35 27.90
N ALA A 16 12.00 -20.98 27.85
CA ALA A 16 13.13 -20.52 27.04
C ALA A 16 12.82 -20.56 25.53
N THR A 17 12.10 -21.59 25.07
CA THR A 17 11.71 -21.75 23.65
C THR A 17 10.61 -20.77 23.23
N ARG A 18 9.62 -20.48 24.11
CA ARG A 18 8.56 -19.49 23.84
C ARG A 18 9.11 -18.07 23.73
N SER A 19 10.11 -17.73 24.56
CA SER A 19 10.75 -16.41 24.57
C SER A 19 11.55 -16.14 23.28
N ARG A 20 12.28 -17.13 22.76
CA ARG A 20 12.98 -17.01 21.45
C ARG A 20 12.03 -16.89 20.26
N LYS A 21 10.89 -17.60 20.28
CA LYS A 21 9.93 -17.60 19.17
C LYS A 21 9.17 -16.27 19.07
N ALA A 22 8.81 -15.66 20.20
CA ALA A 22 8.15 -14.37 20.24
C ALA A 22 8.99 -13.24 19.59
N GLY A 23 10.32 -13.26 19.76
CA GLY A 23 11.22 -12.29 19.13
C GLY A 23 11.35 -12.47 17.61
N SER A 24 11.38 -13.71 17.12
CA SER A 24 11.48 -13.99 15.67
C SER A 24 10.18 -13.69 14.92
N ASP A 25 9.03 -13.88 15.56
CA ASP A 25 7.72 -13.68 14.94
C ASP A 25 7.45 -12.19 14.62
N ILE A 26 7.98 -11.27 15.42
CA ILE A 26 7.83 -9.81 15.21
C ILE A 26 8.75 -9.34 14.09
N ALA A 27 9.98 -9.87 14.05
CA ALA A 27 10.96 -9.56 12.99
C ALA A 27 10.51 -10.08 11.62
N LEU A 28 9.89 -11.27 11.57
CA LEU A 28 9.28 -11.81 10.35
C LEU A 28 8.04 -11.02 9.93
N LYS A 29 7.16 -10.64 10.87
CA LYS A 29 6.00 -9.78 10.59
C LYS A 29 6.39 -8.40 10.05
N LEU A 30 7.46 -7.79 10.58
CA LEU A 30 8.01 -6.55 10.02
C LEU A 30 8.52 -6.75 8.60
N ARG A 31 9.25 -7.85 8.33
CA ARG A 31 9.78 -8.17 7.00
C ARG A 31 8.66 -8.37 5.97
N THR A 32 7.64 -9.15 6.32
CA THR A 32 6.50 -9.44 5.43
C THR A 32 5.63 -8.19 5.21
N ASN A 33 5.40 -7.37 6.24
CA ASN A 33 4.66 -6.11 6.06
C ASN A 33 5.43 -5.09 5.22
N SER A 34 6.77 -5.10 5.29
CA SER A 34 7.59 -4.25 4.43
C SER A 34 7.42 -4.61 2.95
N GLU A 35 7.19 -5.87 2.57
CA GLU A 35 6.98 -6.24 1.16
C GLU A 35 5.73 -5.58 0.58
N TYR A 36 4.62 -5.53 1.33
CA TYR A 36 3.36 -4.91 0.89
C TYR A 36 3.47 -3.40 0.62
N VAL A 37 4.43 -2.72 1.24
CA VAL A 37 4.66 -1.27 1.04
C VAL A 37 5.83 -1.03 0.09
N ALA A 38 6.90 -1.81 0.21
CA ALA A 38 8.11 -1.65 -0.58
C ALA A 38 7.86 -1.90 -2.06
N ILE A 39 7.05 -2.90 -2.42
CA ILE A 39 6.72 -3.20 -3.83
C ILE A 39 6.01 -2.02 -4.52
N PRO A 40 4.85 -1.53 -4.02
CA PRO A 40 4.18 -0.40 -4.66
C PRO A 40 4.99 0.89 -4.59
N LEU A 41 5.76 1.11 -3.51
CA LEU A 41 6.64 2.27 -3.39
C LEU A 41 7.76 2.24 -4.44
N LEU A 42 8.40 1.09 -4.63
CA LEU A 42 9.42 0.91 -5.67
C LEU A 42 8.84 1.11 -7.06
N ALA A 43 7.65 0.55 -7.33
CA ALA A 43 6.94 0.76 -8.59
C ALA A 43 6.67 2.25 -8.86
N LEU A 44 6.25 3.00 -7.83
CA LEU A 44 6.04 4.45 -7.91
C LEU A 44 7.33 5.19 -8.27
N VAL A 45 8.44 4.85 -7.60
CA VAL A 45 9.74 5.48 -7.85
C VAL A 45 10.24 5.19 -9.27
N ILE A 46 10.13 3.94 -9.73
CA ILE A 46 10.53 3.55 -11.09
C ILE A 46 9.66 4.28 -12.12
N ALA A 47 8.34 4.31 -11.93
CA ALA A 47 7.43 5.04 -12.82
C ALA A 47 7.77 6.53 -12.89
N ALA A 48 8.04 7.16 -11.74
CA ALA A 48 8.46 8.56 -11.69
C ALA A 48 9.80 8.80 -12.40
N ALA A 49 10.77 7.89 -12.25
CA ALA A 49 12.06 7.98 -12.94
C ALA A 49 11.90 7.85 -14.46
N LEU A 50 11.12 6.88 -14.93
CA LEU A 50 10.81 6.72 -16.36
C LEU A 50 10.10 7.95 -16.93
N PHE A 51 9.16 8.52 -16.18
CA PHE A 51 8.48 9.74 -16.57
C PHE A 51 9.42 10.95 -16.59
N ALA A 52 10.36 11.05 -15.65
CA ALA A 52 11.38 12.09 -15.65
C ALA A 52 12.31 11.99 -16.88
N VAL A 53 12.70 10.78 -17.28
CA VAL A 53 13.46 10.56 -18.52
C VAL A 53 12.66 11.01 -19.75
N PHE A 54 11.35 10.71 -19.78
CA PHE A 54 10.46 11.19 -20.84
C PHE A 54 10.40 12.72 -20.90
N LEU A 55 10.30 13.40 -19.75
CA LEU A 55 10.31 14.87 -19.70
C LEU A 55 11.62 15.46 -20.23
N ILE A 56 12.76 14.85 -19.88
CA ILE A 56 14.07 15.26 -20.40
C ILE A 56 14.13 15.07 -21.92
N ALA A 57 13.57 13.97 -22.45
CA ALA A 57 13.53 13.71 -23.90
C ALA A 57 12.73 14.77 -24.68
N ILE A 58 11.71 15.37 -24.09
CA ILE A 58 10.93 16.48 -24.68
C ILE A 58 11.49 17.88 -24.31
N GLY A 59 12.66 17.94 -23.65
CA GLY A 59 13.32 19.19 -23.25
C GLY A 59 12.65 19.92 -22.09
N LYS A 60 11.86 19.24 -21.26
CA LYS A 60 11.22 19.78 -20.06
C LYS A 60 11.95 19.33 -18.80
N SER A 61 12.08 20.22 -17.83
CA SER A 61 12.66 19.94 -16.52
C SER A 61 11.70 19.11 -15.65
N PRO A 62 12.10 17.91 -15.18
CA PRO A 62 11.26 17.08 -14.31
C PRO A 62 10.91 17.74 -12.98
N VAL A 63 11.85 18.51 -12.43
CA VAL A 63 11.69 19.21 -11.14
C VAL A 63 10.59 20.27 -11.23
N ASP A 64 10.58 21.07 -12.30
CA ASP A 64 9.56 22.10 -12.50
C ASP A 64 8.20 21.47 -12.75
N PHE A 65 8.13 20.34 -13.47
CA PHE A 65 6.89 19.60 -13.64
C PHE A 65 6.27 19.18 -12.30
N VAL A 66 7.07 18.61 -11.39
CA VAL A 66 6.59 18.24 -10.05
C VAL A 66 6.06 19.48 -9.31
N SER A 67 6.73 20.62 -9.44
CA SER A 67 6.27 21.88 -8.87
C SER A 67 4.93 22.35 -9.45
N TYR A 68 4.71 22.16 -10.75
CA TYR A 68 3.46 22.50 -11.42
C TYR A 68 2.31 21.58 -11.01
N VAL A 69 2.56 20.28 -10.89
CA VAL A 69 1.57 19.33 -10.37
C VAL A 69 1.17 19.69 -8.95
N TRP A 70 2.16 20.01 -8.10
CA TRP A 70 1.90 20.40 -6.71
C TRP A 70 1.05 21.67 -6.62
N ARG A 71 1.42 22.73 -7.36
CA ARG A 71 0.65 23.98 -7.40
C ARG A 71 -0.73 23.80 -8.05
N GLY A 72 -0.81 22.96 -9.07
CA GLY A 72 -2.06 22.67 -9.78
C GLY A 72 -3.09 21.96 -8.91
N GLY A 73 -2.65 21.01 -8.07
CA GLY A 73 -3.55 20.26 -7.18
C GLY A 73 -3.77 20.92 -5.81
N PHE A 74 -2.73 21.50 -5.21
CA PHE A 74 -2.73 21.93 -3.81
C PHE A 74 -2.40 23.41 -3.61
N GLY A 75 -2.18 24.18 -4.68
CA GLY A 75 -1.72 25.58 -4.56
C GLY A 75 -2.75 26.55 -4.00
N THR A 76 -4.05 26.26 -4.12
CA THR A 76 -5.15 27.10 -3.59
C THR A 76 -6.27 26.24 -3.01
N ALA A 77 -7.13 26.83 -2.18
CA ALA A 77 -8.33 26.15 -1.66
C ALA A 77 -9.24 25.64 -2.78
N PHE A 78 -9.38 26.40 -3.88
CA PHE A 78 -10.15 26.00 -5.05
C PHE A 78 -9.52 24.82 -5.80
N SER A 79 -8.20 24.85 -6.02
CA SER A 79 -7.45 23.73 -6.62
C SER A 79 -7.59 22.45 -5.79
N PHE A 80 -7.53 22.58 -4.47
CA PHE A 80 -7.67 21.45 -3.55
C PHE A 80 -9.10 20.88 -3.58
N GLN A 81 -10.13 21.73 -3.59
CA GLN A 81 -11.52 21.32 -3.77
C GLN A 81 -11.72 20.57 -5.09
N ASN A 82 -11.19 21.09 -6.20
CA ASN A 82 -11.25 20.41 -7.49
C ASN A 82 -10.52 19.05 -7.48
N THR A 83 -9.38 18.96 -6.78
CA THR A 83 -8.65 17.69 -6.61
C THR A 83 -9.50 16.68 -5.83
N LEU A 84 -10.11 17.11 -4.73
CA LEU A 84 -11.00 16.26 -3.93
C LEU A 84 -12.22 15.81 -4.72
N GLN A 85 -12.89 16.72 -5.41
CA GLN A 85 -14.06 16.42 -6.25
C GLN A 85 -13.75 15.39 -7.33
N ARG A 86 -12.55 15.44 -7.93
CA ARG A 86 -12.11 14.45 -8.93
C ARG A 86 -11.65 13.13 -8.30
N SER A 87 -11.07 13.17 -7.11
CA SER A 87 -10.61 11.97 -6.40
C SER A 87 -11.73 11.18 -5.74
N ALA A 88 -12.80 11.84 -5.29
CA ALA A 88 -13.92 11.20 -4.60
C ALA A 88 -14.54 10.05 -5.42
N PRO A 89 -14.92 10.23 -6.70
CA PRO A 89 -15.46 9.13 -7.50
C PRO A 89 -14.44 8.02 -7.76
N LEU A 90 -13.15 8.35 -7.91
CA LEU A 90 -12.07 7.35 -8.06
C LEU A 90 -11.91 6.49 -6.80
N ILE A 91 -11.99 7.09 -5.61
CA ILE A 91 -11.90 6.38 -4.34
C ILE A 91 -13.14 5.50 -4.12
N LEU A 92 -14.34 6.01 -4.40
CA LEU A 92 -15.58 5.25 -4.26
C LEU A 92 -15.66 4.07 -5.24
N THR A 93 -15.21 4.25 -6.48
CA THR A 93 -15.12 3.15 -7.45
C THR A 93 -14.07 2.11 -7.07
N ALA A 94 -12.90 2.53 -6.60
CA ALA A 94 -11.91 1.60 -6.06
C ALA A 94 -12.46 0.81 -4.86
N LEU A 95 -13.21 1.46 -3.97
CA LEU A 95 -13.87 0.80 -2.84
C LEU A 95 -14.93 -0.20 -3.29
N ALA A 96 -15.76 0.17 -4.28
CA ALA A 96 -16.78 -0.69 -4.85
C ALA A 96 -16.20 -1.95 -5.52
N VAL A 97 -14.98 -1.88 -6.05
CA VAL A 97 -14.25 -3.05 -6.60
C VAL A 97 -13.52 -3.83 -5.50
N ALA A 98 -12.96 -3.15 -4.50
CA ALA A 98 -12.17 -3.78 -3.44
C ALA A 98 -13.01 -4.70 -2.52
N ILE A 99 -14.30 -4.41 -2.30
CA ILE A 99 -15.16 -5.24 -1.44
C ILE A 99 -15.46 -6.61 -2.09
N PRO A 100 -15.99 -6.71 -3.33
CA PRO A 100 -16.21 -7.98 -4.02
C PRO A 100 -14.94 -8.78 -4.29
N ALA A 101 -13.82 -8.10 -4.56
CA ALA A 101 -12.53 -8.77 -4.80
C ALA A 101 -12.09 -9.66 -3.63
N ARG A 102 -12.52 -9.37 -2.40
CA ARG A 102 -12.21 -10.18 -1.20
C ARG A 102 -12.85 -11.56 -1.22
N ILE A 103 -13.95 -11.75 -1.95
CA ILE A 103 -14.65 -13.04 -2.09
C ILE A 103 -14.39 -13.68 -3.47
N GLY A 104 -13.36 -13.22 -4.19
CA GLY A 104 -12.97 -13.77 -5.49
C GLY A 104 -13.84 -13.34 -6.67
N LEU A 105 -14.72 -12.34 -6.47
CA LEU A 105 -15.53 -11.79 -7.55
C LEU A 105 -14.74 -10.74 -8.34
N ILE A 106 -14.74 -10.89 -9.66
CA ILE A 106 -14.17 -9.92 -10.59
C ILE A 106 -15.25 -8.90 -10.98
N MET A 107 -14.89 -7.62 -10.95
CA MET A 107 -15.77 -6.53 -11.43
C MET A 107 -15.36 -6.15 -12.85
N ILE A 108 -16.32 -6.21 -13.79
CA ILE A 108 -16.14 -5.75 -15.17
C ILE A 108 -16.95 -4.47 -15.37
N GLY A 109 -16.36 -3.46 -16.02
CA GLY A 109 -17.05 -2.21 -16.36
C GLY A 109 -16.98 -1.11 -15.30
N GLY A 110 -16.02 -1.17 -14.37
CA GLY A 110 -15.80 -0.11 -13.37
C GLY A 110 -15.50 1.26 -14.00
N GLU A 111 -14.90 1.30 -15.18
CA GLU A 111 -14.62 2.52 -15.94
C GLU A 111 -15.92 3.21 -16.40
N GLY A 112 -16.93 2.44 -16.83
CA GLY A 112 -18.24 2.98 -17.22
C GLY A 112 -19.01 3.53 -16.02
N ALA A 113 -18.92 2.86 -14.88
CA ALA A 113 -19.49 3.35 -13.62
C ALA A 113 -18.81 4.65 -13.15
N LEU A 114 -17.48 4.76 -13.30
CA LEU A 114 -16.75 6.00 -13.02
C LEU A 114 -17.19 7.14 -13.94
N VAL A 115 -17.28 6.90 -15.25
CA VAL A 115 -17.61 7.95 -16.23
C VAL A 115 -19.06 8.42 -16.05
N LEU A 116 -20.02 7.51 -15.98
CA LEU A 116 -21.45 7.86 -15.85
C LEU A 116 -21.85 8.34 -14.46
N GLY A 117 -21.13 7.93 -13.41
CA GLY A 117 -21.47 8.25 -12.02
C GLY A 117 -20.56 9.30 -11.36
N GLY A 118 -19.34 9.47 -11.85
CA GLY A 118 -18.33 10.36 -11.27
C GLY A 118 -17.99 11.57 -12.12
N PHE A 119 -18.20 11.53 -13.44
CA PHE A 119 -17.90 12.63 -14.36
C PHE A 119 -19.14 13.18 -15.09
N ALA A 120 -20.33 12.63 -14.85
CA ALA A 120 -21.61 13.18 -15.30
C ALA A 120 -22.08 14.31 -14.37
#